data_AF-A0A5M9NHB5-F1
#
_entry.id   AF-A0A5M9NHB5-F1
#
_cell.length_a   1.000
_cell.length_b   1.000
_cell.length_c   1.000
_cell.angle_alpha   90.00
_cell.angle_beta   90.00
_cell.angle_gamma   90.00
#
_symmetry.space_group_name_H-M   'P 1'
#
loop_
_entity.id
_entity.type
_entity.pdbx_description
1 polymer ?
#
loop_
_entity_poly.entity_id
_entity_poly.type
_entity_poly.pdbx_seq_one_letter_code
_entity_poly.pdbx_strand_id
1 'polypeptide(L)'
;MKRIFSMTICSIIAFSFLTLTACEKKDELSINNKQKEKDIVLSKGKTNLLDLDVYFNSSSKPNTVEITKESRVIKEDELLAETIVNELIKGPSVNSRLAPILPKESRVMSISIKDNIAYLNLSKEANTKMTPVEEEACLKGIVFSLEQLPTVKKVKIFIDNKDSKIWGDNFDLSKPLGKNDIESLKK
;
A
#
# COMPACT_ATOMS: atom_id res chain seq x y z
N MET A 1 66.10 -62.24 12.50
CA MET A 1 66.14 -61.61 13.83
C MET A 1 65.00 -60.62 13.95
N LYS A 2 64.14 -60.81 14.97
CA LYS A 2 63.09 -59.94 15.54
C LYS A 2 61.96 -59.47 14.59
N ARG A 3 60.74 -60.07 14.64
CA ARG A 3 59.63 -59.91 15.63
C ARG A 3 58.88 -58.57 15.42
N ILE A 4 57.55 -58.45 15.27
CA ILE A 4 56.40 -59.20 15.79
C ILE A 4 55.13 -58.96 14.94
N PHE A 5 54.28 -59.99 14.97
CA PHE A 5 52.91 -60.14 14.49
C PHE A 5 51.91 -59.32 15.34
N SER A 6 50.88 -58.71 14.76
CA SER A 6 49.61 -58.53 15.48
C SER A 6 48.44 -58.51 14.50
N MET A 7 47.58 -59.50 14.67
CA MET A 7 46.44 -59.86 13.86
C MET A 7 45.26 -60.03 14.82
N THR A 8 44.22 -59.19 14.68
CA THR A 8 42.82 -59.41 15.12
C THR A 8 41.99 -58.27 14.48
N ILE A 9 41.22 -58.45 13.40
CA ILE A 9 39.92 -59.15 13.27
C ILE A 9 38.82 -58.55 14.15
N CYS A 10 37.90 -57.83 13.51
CA CYS A 10 36.45 -57.74 13.77
C CYS A 10 35.82 -56.99 12.57
N SER A 11 35.36 -57.68 11.52
CA SER A 11 33.97 -58.16 11.29
C SER A 11 32.99 -56.99 11.01
N ILE A 12 32.76 -56.64 9.75
CA ILE A 12 31.54 -56.92 8.94
C ILE A 12 30.24 -56.34 9.52
N ILE A 13 29.71 -55.27 8.89
CA ILE A 13 28.29 -55.01 8.52
C ILE A 13 28.34 -54.01 7.34
N ALA A 14 28.26 -54.41 6.06
CA ALA A 14 27.09 -54.71 5.24
C ALA A 14 26.25 -53.48 4.82
N PHE A 15 26.15 -53.26 3.49
CA PHE A 15 25.03 -52.69 2.70
C PHE A 15 24.48 -51.30 3.10
N SER A 16 24.13 -50.35 2.23
CA SER A 16 23.62 -50.39 0.86
C SER A 16 23.66 -49.00 0.21
N PHE A 17 23.75 -49.00 -1.13
CA PHE A 17 23.04 -48.16 -2.10
C PHE A 17 22.45 -46.78 -1.73
N LEU A 18 22.85 -45.81 -2.55
CA LEU A 18 22.11 -44.66 -3.12
C LEU A 18 21.02 -43.99 -2.25
N THR A 19 21.14 -42.67 -2.10
CA THR A 19 20.23 -41.74 -2.81
C THR A 19 20.83 -40.34 -2.88
N LEU A 20 20.74 -39.76 -4.08
CA LEU A 20 20.97 -38.34 -4.34
C LEU A 20 19.89 -37.55 -3.59
N THR A 21 20.28 -36.80 -2.57
CA THR A 21 19.41 -35.77 -2.00
C THR A 21 19.50 -34.52 -2.87
N ALA A 22 18.52 -34.37 -3.74
CA ALA A 22 18.21 -33.10 -4.38
C ALA A 22 17.75 -32.12 -3.28
N CYS A 23 18.63 -31.24 -2.83
CA CYS A 23 18.23 -30.07 -2.05
C CYS A 23 17.44 -29.13 -2.96
N GLU A 24 16.12 -29.05 -2.76
CA GLU A 24 15.33 -27.90 -3.17
C GLU A 24 15.89 -26.65 -2.49
N LYS A 25 16.58 -25.80 -3.27
CA LYS A 25 16.82 -24.42 -2.90
C LYS A 25 15.48 -23.69 -2.89
N LYS A 26 14.90 -23.52 -1.70
CA LYS A 26 13.89 -22.48 -1.47
C LYS A 26 14.63 -21.13 -1.45
N ASP A 27 14.24 -20.25 -2.36
CA ASP A 27 14.84 -18.93 -2.59
C ASP A 27 14.95 -18.08 -1.32
N GLU A 28 16.17 -17.99 -0.78
CA GLU A 28 16.59 -17.04 0.27
C GLU A 28 16.38 -15.56 -0.13
N LEU A 29 16.17 -15.28 -1.41
CA LEU A 29 16.02 -13.91 -1.95
C LEU A 29 14.68 -13.26 -1.57
N SER A 30 13.62 -14.04 -1.33
CA SER A 30 12.29 -13.50 -0.99
C SER A 30 12.13 -13.11 0.49
N ILE A 31 12.92 -13.74 1.37
CA ILE A 31 12.87 -13.52 2.83
C ILE A 31 13.56 -12.20 3.20
N ASN A 32 14.64 -11.85 2.48
CA ASN A 32 15.47 -10.69 2.78
C ASN A 32 14.75 -9.36 2.54
N ASN A 33 13.89 -9.25 1.53
CA ASN A 33 13.12 -8.02 1.27
C ASN A 33 12.00 -7.82 2.31
N LYS A 34 11.33 -8.90 2.75
CA LYS A 34 10.25 -8.84 3.75
C LYS A 34 10.76 -8.51 5.16
N GLN A 35 11.96 -8.97 5.52
CA GLN A 35 12.61 -8.62 6.79
C GLN A 35 13.15 -7.18 6.75
N LYS A 36 13.77 -6.76 5.64
CA LYS A 36 14.30 -5.41 5.48
C LYS A 36 13.21 -4.33 5.47
N GLU A 37 12.03 -4.62 4.93
CA GLU A 37 10.86 -3.73 5.03
C GLU A 37 10.28 -3.68 6.44
N LYS A 38 10.21 -4.81 7.16
CA LYS A 38 9.73 -4.85 8.56
C LYS A 38 10.63 -4.10 9.53
N ASP A 39 11.95 -4.23 9.41
CA ASP A 39 12.91 -3.62 10.33
C ASP A 39 13.06 -2.10 10.12
N ILE A 40 12.89 -1.62 8.89
CA ILE A 40 12.92 -0.17 8.58
C ILE A 40 11.63 0.54 9.05
N VAL A 41 10.49 -0.15 9.03
CA VAL A 41 9.19 0.43 9.41
C VAL A 41 8.97 0.44 10.93
N LEU A 42 9.50 -0.56 11.66
CA LEU A 42 9.34 -0.66 13.12
C LEU A 42 10.03 0.48 13.89
N SER A 43 11.04 1.13 13.29
CA SER A 43 11.83 2.19 13.93
C SER A 43 11.24 3.60 13.77
N LYS A 44 10.19 3.82 12.97
CA LYS A 44 9.74 5.18 12.65
C LYS A 44 8.23 5.31 12.49
N GLY A 45 7.53 5.35 13.62
CA GLY A 45 6.13 5.78 13.70
C GLY A 45 5.14 4.66 13.44
N LYS A 46 4.12 4.60 14.31
CA LYS A 46 3.03 3.63 14.38
C LYS A 46 2.25 3.58 13.05
N THR A 47 2.75 2.86 12.06
CA THR A 47 2.03 2.47 10.87
C THR A 47 1.51 1.07 11.12
N ASN A 48 0.19 0.95 11.26
CA ASN A 48 -0.42 -0.35 11.40
C ASN A 48 -0.39 -1.05 10.02
N LEU A 49 0.19 -2.24 9.98
CA LEU A 49 0.25 -3.08 8.80
C LEU A 49 -0.80 -4.18 8.93
N LEU A 50 -1.59 -4.36 7.88
CA LEU A 50 -2.56 -5.44 7.75
C LEU A 50 -1.96 -6.54 6.87
N ASP A 51 -1.81 -7.74 7.45
CA ASP A 51 -1.50 -8.95 6.69
C ASP A 51 -2.81 -9.55 6.16
N LEU A 52 -2.91 -9.70 4.83
CA LEU A 52 -4.07 -10.25 4.14
C LEU A 52 -3.64 -11.48 3.32
N ASP A 53 -4.39 -12.57 3.41
CA ASP A 53 -4.24 -13.70 2.48
C ASP A 53 -5.25 -13.54 1.33
N VAL A 54 -4.75 -13.50 0.09
CA VAL A 54 -5.57 -13.46 -1.13
C VAL A 54 -5.49 -14.82 -1.82
N TYR A 55 -6.63 -15.39 -2.19
CA TYR A 55 -6.73 -16.75 -2.72
C TYR A 55 -6.91 -16.71 -4.24
N PHE A 56 -6.04 -17.42 -4.96
CA PHE A 56 -6.00 -17.46 -6.43
C PHE A 56 -6.13 -18.88 -6.95
N ASN A 57 -6.62 -19.00 -8.19
CA ASN A 57 -6.65 -20.27 -8.91
C ASN A 57 -5.22 -20.74 -9.20
N SER A 58 -4.90 -21.97 -8.78
CA SER A 58 -3.64 -22.64 -9.03
C SER A 58 -3.81 -23.98 -9.76
N SER A 59 -4.98 -24.21 -10.37
CA SER A 59 -5.30 -25.46 -11.06
C SER A 59 -4.32 -25.73 -12.21
N SER A 60 -3.64 -26.86 -12.14
CA SER A 60 -2.65 -27.27 -13.15
C SER A 60 -3.18 -28.30 -14.16
N LYS A 61 -4.33 -28.93 -13.87
CA LYS A 61 -4.94 -29.99 -14.70
C LYS A 61 -6.34 -29.62 -15.18
N PRO A 62 -6.72 -30.01 -16.41
CA PRO A 62 -8.10 -29.89 -16.88
C PRO A 62 -9.08 -30.56 -15.92
N ASN A 63 -10.24 -29.95 -15.70
CA ASN A 63 -11.32 -30.45 -14.83
C ASN A 63 -10.96 -30.60 -13.34
N THR A 64 -9.95 -29.87 -12.86
CA THR A 64 -9.64 -29.77 -11.43
C THR A 64 -9.70 -28.32 -10.97
N VAL A 65 -10.05 -28.10 -9.70
CA VAL A 65 -10.00 -26.77 -9.07
C VAL A 65 -9.05 -26.85 -7.88
N GLU A 66 -7.93 -26.14 -7.98
CA GLU A 66 -6.96 -25.94 -6.92
C GLU A 66 -6.87 -24.43 -6.62
N ILE A 67 -6.84 -24.07 -5.34
CA ILE A 67 -6.74 -22.70 -4.87
C ILE A 67 -5.54 -22.59 -3.93
N THR A 68 -4.69 -21.60 -4.15
CA THR A 68 -3.54 -21.29 -3.29
C THR A 68 -3.63 -19.85 -2.81
N LYS A 69 -3.09 -19.58 -1.61
CA LYS A 69 -3.05 -18.23 -1.03
C LYS A 69 -1.72 -17.53 -1.31
N GLU A 70 -1.79 -16.22 -1.53
CA GLU A 70 -0.66 -15.29 -1.49
C GLU A 70 -0.90 -14.26 -0.38
N SER A 71 0.10 -14.07 0.50
CA SER A 71 0.01 -13.04 1.53
C SER A 71 0.41 -11.66 0.99
N ARG A 72 -0.41 -10.65 1.25
CA ARG A 72 -0.20 -9.22 0.95
C ARG A 72 -0.07 -8.45 2.25
N VAL A 73 0.75 -7.40 2.25
CA VAL A 73 0.84 -6.44 3.36
C VAL A 73 0.27 -5.12 2.88
N ILE A 74 -0.71 -4.59 3.60
CA ILE A 74 -1.38 -3.32 3.29
C ILE A 74 -1.15 -2.36 4.46
N LYS A 75 -0.87 -1.09 4.15
CA LYS A 75 -0.82 -0.06 5.18
C LYS A 75 -2.25 0.37 5.53
N GLU A 76 -2.63 0.19 6.80
CA GLU A 76 -3.99 0.48 7.27
C GLU A 76 -4.36 1.96 7.01
N ASP A 77 -3.43 2.88 7.26
CA ASP A 77 -3.67 4.31 7.06
C ASP A 77 -3.94 4.68 5.60
N GLU A 78 -3.25 4.04 4.65
CA GLU A 78 -3.47 4.29 3.22
C GLU A 78 -4.83 3.73 2.78
N LEU A 79 -5.24 2.55 3.29
CA LEU A 79 -6.56 1.97 3.05
C LEU A 79 -7.69 2.85 3.62
N LEU A 80 -7.51 3.36 4.85
CA LEU A 80 -8.46 4.29 5.47
C LEU A 80 -8.53 5.61 4.70
N ALA A 81 -7.39 6.15 4.27
CA ALA A 81 -7.33 7.38 3.48
C ALA A 81 -8.06 7.21 2.13
N GLU A 82 -7.85 6.10 1.44
CA GLU A 82 -8.56 5.77 0.20
C GLU A 82 -10.07 5.67 0.43
N THR A 83 -10.48 5.01 1.52
CA THR A 83 -11.89 4.87 1.90
C THR A 83 -12.55 6.21 2.16
N ILE A 84 -11.88 7.11 2.87
CA ILE A 84 -12.38 8.46 3.15
C ILE A 84 -12.65 9.22 1.85
N VAL A 85 -11.69 9.21 0.92
CA VAL A 85 -11.84 9.94 -0.35
C VAL A 85 -12.93 9.31 -1.22
N ASN A 86 -13.06 7.98 -1.24
CA ASN A 86 -14.13 7.31 -1.95
C ASN A 86 -15.53 7.67 -1.40
N GLU A 87 -15.70 7.84 -0.09
CA GLU A 87 -16.96 8.34 0.48
C GLU A 87 -17.21 9.82 0.13
N LEU A 88 -16.17 10.66 0.01
CA LEU A 88 -16.31 12.03 -0.51
C LEU A 88 -16.77 12.06 -1.98
N ILE A 89 -16.23 11.18 -2.82
CA ILE A 89 -16.62 11.03 -4.24
C ILE A 89 -18.06 10.54 -4.37
N LYS A 90 -18.45 9.55 -3.57
CA LYS A 90 -19.83 9.04 -3.49
C LYS A 90 -20.82 10.14 -3.11
N GLY A 91 -20.38 11.09 -2.30
CA GLY A 91 -21.13 12.25 -1.88
C GLY A 91 -22.03 11.97 -0.66
N PRO A 92 -22.72 13.01 -0.17
CA PRO A 92 -23.56 12.90 1.01
C PRO A 92 -24.80 12.02 0.77
N SER A 93 -25.46 11.58 1.84
CA SER A 93 -26.70 10.81 1.75
C SER A 93 -27.80 11.59 1.02
N VAL A 94 -28.70 10.87 0.34
CA VAL A 94 -29.76 11.47 -0.51
C VAL A 94 -30.66 12.45 0.24
N ASN A 95 -30.89 12.21 1.54
CA ASN A 95 -31.73 13.06 2.39
C ASN A 95 -30.94 14.17 3.11
N SER A 96 -29.64 14.30 2.83
CA SER A 96 -28.79 15.33 3.39
C SER A 96 -29.05 16.68 2.73
N ARG A 97 -28.84 17.77 3.48
CA ARG A 97 -28.79 19.14 2.95
C ARG A 97 -27.39 19.55 2.47
N LEU A 98 -26.43 18.64 2.51
CA LEU A 98 -25.05 18.87 2.07
C LEU A 98 -24.94 18.72 0.55
N ALA A 99 -24.03 19.48 -0.07
CA ALA A 99 -23.68 19.35 -1.47
C ALA A 99 -22.44 18.44 -1.66
N PRO A 100 -22.34 17.68 -2.76
CA PRO A 100 -21.12 16.98 -3.12
C PRO A 100 -20.00 17.97 -3.45
N ILE A 101 -18.76 17.58 -3.16
CA ILE A 101 -17.57 18.40 -3.45
C ILE A 101 -16.77 17.89 -4.64
N LEU A 102 -17.04 16.68 -5.11
CA LEU A 102 -16.39 16.03 -6.24
C LEU A 102 -17.44 15.49 -7.22
N PRO A 103 -17.14 15.46 -8.53
CA PRO A 103 -17.95 14.73 -9.51
C PRO A 103 -18.01 13.23 -9.16
N LYS A 104 -19.16 12.59 -9.37
CA LYS A 104 -19.37 11.17 -9.06
C LYS A 104 -18.52 10.22 -9.89
N GLU A 105 -18.07 10.71 -11.03
CA GLU A 105 -17.28 10.02 -12.04
C GLU A 105 -15.77 10.04 -11.71
N SER A 106 -15.38 10.85 -10.71
CA SER A 106 -14.05 10.88 -10.16
C SER A 106 -13.66 9.52 -9.59
N ARG A 107 -12.38 9.18 -9.65
CA ARG A 107 -11.83 7.97 -9.04
C ARG A 107 -10.54 8.30 -8.30
N VAL A 108 -10.30 7.63 -7.19
CA VAL A 108 -8.96 7.57 -6.60
C VAL A 108 -8.11 6.67 -7.49
N MET A 109 -7.06 7.22 -8.10
CA MET A 109 -6.10 6.45 -8.89
C MET A 109 -5.02 5.85 -7.99
N SER A 110 -4.59 6.61 -6.99
CA SER A 110 -3.70 6.13 -5.94
C SER A 110 -3.75 7.07 -4.74
N ILE A 111 -3.45 6.52 -3.57
CA ILE A 111 -3.11 7.31 -2.39
C ILE A 111 -1.92 6.66 -1.70
N SER A 112 -0.99 7.48 -1.22
CA SER A 112 0.13 7.02 -0.40
C SER A 112 0.45 8.04 0.68
N ILE A 113 0.94 7.57 1.82
CA ILE A 113 1.30 8.44 2.94
C ILE A 113 2.80 8.32 3.18
N LYS A 114 3.49 9.46 3.06
CA LYS A 114 4.93 9.57 3.30
C LYS A 114 5.25 10.91 3.94
N ASP A 115 6.11 10.91 4.95
CA ASP A 115 6.56 12.13 5.65
C ASP A 115 5.38 13.01 6.12
N ASN A 116 4.34 12.37 6.63
CA ASN A 116 3.07 12.98 7.05
C ASN A 116 2.27 13.72 5.96
N ILE A 117 2.59 13.45 4.68
CA ILE A 117 1.88 13.99 3.52
C ILE A 117 1.11 12.85 2.86
N ALA A 118 -0.20 13.05 2.67
CA ALA A 118 -1.00 12.19 1.81
C ALA A 118 -0.87 12.66 0.36
N TYR A 119 -0.32 11.80 -0.50
CA TYR A 119 -0.22 12.04 -1.95
C TYR A 119 -1.44 11.40 -2.61
N LEU A 120 -2.46 12.21 -2.87
CA LEU A 120 -3.73 11.79 -3.46
C LEU A 120 -3.71 12.06 -4.96
N ASN A 121 -3.86 11.03 -5.77
CA ASN A 121 -4.01 11.14 -7.21
C ASN A 121 -5.44 10.80 -7.61
N LEU A 122 -6.13 11.77 -8.19
CA LEU A 122 -7.48 11.62 -8.69
C LEU A 122 -7.48 11.48 -10.21
N SER A 123 -8.52 10.84 -10.73
CA SER A 123 -8.72 10.73 -12.17
C SER A 123 -9.05 12.08 -12.81
N LYS A 124 -8.89 12.17 -14.14
CA LYS A 124 -9.15 13.40 -14.91
C LYS A 124 -10.57 13.96 -14.72
N GLU A 125 -11.54 13.10 -14.40
CA GLU A 125 -12.94 13.46 -14.18
C GLU A 125 -13.13 14.36 -12.95
N ALA A 126 -12.19 14.34 -11.99
CA ALA A 126 -12.17 15.27 -10.87
C ALA A 126 -11.80 16.71 -11.28
N ASN A 127 -11.21 16.88 -12.47
CA ASN A 127 -10.87 18.20 -12.99
C ASN A 127 -12.03 18.78 -13.78
N THR A 128 -12.87 19.53 -13.07
CA THR A 128 -13.99 20.28 -13.64
C THR A 128 -13.77 21.77 -13.43
N LYS A 129 -14.49 22.57 -14.23
CA LYS A 129 -14.51 24.02 -14.04
C LYS A 129 -15.24 24.34 -12.74
N MET A 130 -14.56 25.01 -11.82
CA MET A 130 -15.09 25.39 -10.51
C MET A 130 -14.99 26.90 -10.34
N THR A 131 -15.94 27.48 -9.61
CA THR A 131 -15.76 28.80 -9.01
C THR A 131 -14.72 28.72 -7.89
N PRO A 132 -14.08 29.84 -7.51
CA PRO A 132 -13.16 29.86 -6.37
C PRO A 132 -13.78 29.29 -5.08
N VAL A 133 -15.07 29.52 -4.85
CA VAL A 133 -15.77 29.03 -3.66
C VAL A 133 -15.96 27.51 -3.69
N GLU A 134 -16.29 26.95 -4.86
CA GLU A 134 -16.43 25.49 -5.04
C GLU A 134 -15.08 24.78 -4.91
N GLU A 135 -14.02 25.35 -5.49
CA GLU A 135 -12.67 24.79 -5.36
C GLU A 135 -12.18 24.86 -3.91
N GLU A 136 -12.43 25.96 -3.19
CA GLU A 136 -12.11 26.07 -1.75
C GLU A 136 -12.87 25.01 -0.94
N ALA A 137 -14.15 24.80 -1.23
CA ALA A 137 -14.95 23.78 -0.57
C ALA A 137 -14.41 22.36 -0.82
N CYS A 138 -13.95 22.09 -2.05
CA CYS A 138 -13.35 20.83 -2.42
C CYS A 138 -12.02 20.58 -1.69
N LEU A 139 -11.12 21.57 -1.72
CA LEU A 139 -9.83 21.52 -1.03
C LEU A 139 -10.02 21.30 0.48
N LYS A 140 -10.91 22.06 1.11
CA LYS A 140 -11.23 21.90 2.53
C LYS A 140 -11.81 20.54 2.85
N GLY A 141 -12.79 20.09 2.05
CA GLY A 141 -13.44 18.81 2.26
C GLY A 141 -12.44 17.66 2.23
N ILE A 142 -11.52 17.65 1.26
CA ILE A 142 -10.46 16.62 1.17
C ILE A 142 -9.46 16.75 2.31
N VAL A 143 -8.87 17.93 2.51
CA VAL A 143 -7.80 18.11 3.51
C VAL A 143 -8.32 17.85 4.92
N PHE A 144 -9.49 18.37 5.28
CA PHE A 144 -10.01 18.21 6.64
C PHE A 144 -10.38 16.74 6.90
N SER A 145 -10.90 16.04 5.90
CA SER A 145 -11.24 14.61 6.04
C SER A 145 -10.00 13.73 6.14
N LEU A 146 -8.94 14.02 5.38
CA LEU A 146 -7.70 13.24 5.43
C LEU A 146 -6.86 13.53 6.67
N GLU A 147 -6.82 14.77 7.16
CA GLU A 147 -6.09 15.15 8.39
C GLU A 147 -6.67 14.56 9.68
N GLN A 148 -7.86 13.96 9.63
CA GLN A 148 -8.38 13.18 10.76
C GLN A 148 -7.51 11.95 11.05
N LEU A 149 -6.77 11.47 10.05
CA LEU A 149 -5.79 10.39 10.22
C LEU A 149 -4.55 10.95 10.93
N PRO A 150 -4.12 10.39 12.07
CA PRO A 150 -3.00 10.93 12.85
C PRO A 150 -1.69 11.05 12.06
N THR A 151 -1.50 10.17 11.08
CA THR A 151 -0.32 10.12 10.21
C THR A 151 -0.36 11.12 9.07
N VAL A 152 -1.47 11.83 8.85
CA VAL A 152 -1.59 12.89 7.83
C VAL A 152 -1.57 14.27 8.49
N LYS A 153 -0.80 15.18 7.91
CA LYS A 153 -0.68 16.60 8.31
C LYS A 153 -0.80 17.58 7.15
N LYS A 154 -0.61 17.08 5.93
CA LYS A 154 -0.78 17.83 4.68
C LYS A 154 -1.24 16.86 3.59
N VAL A 155 -1.84 17.40 2.53
CA VAL A 155 -2.27 16.65 1.35
C VAL A 155 -1.66 17.30 0.12
N LYS A 156 -1.10 16.47 -0.77
CA LYS A 156 -0.69 16.86 -2.12
C LYS A 156 -1.61 16.18 -3.10
N ILE A 157 -2.29 16.98 -3.92
CA ILE A 157 -3.27 16.50 -4.90
C ILE A 157 -2.61 16.45 -6.28
N PHE A 158 -2.88 15.38 -7.01
CA PHE A 158 -2.54 15.18 -8.41
C PHE A 158 -3.82 14.85 -9.18
N ILE A 159 -3.85 15.28 -10.44
CA ILE A 159 -4.90 14.90 -11.39
C ILE A 159 -4.23 14.15 -12.53
N ASP A 160 -4.69 12.93 -12.83
CA ASP A 160 -4.21 12.14 -13.98
C ASP A 160 -2.67 11.97 -13.95
N ASN A 161 -2.12 11.64 -12.78
CA ASN A 161 -0.68 11.53 -12.50
C ASN A 161 0.15 12.81 -12.74
N LYS A 162 -0.49 13.94 -12.98
CA LYS A 162 0.20 15.22 -13.20
C LYS A 162 0.13 16.04 -11.93
N ASP A 163 1.26 16.69 -11.61
CA ASP A 163 1.30 17.71 -10.57
C ASP A 163 0.39 18.86 -11.04
N SER A 164 -0.83 18.88 -10.49
CA SER A 164 -1.78 19.95 -10.73
C SER A 164 -1.26 21.15 -9.94
N LYS A 165 -0.45 22.00 -10.58
CA LYS A 165 -0.12 23.31 -10.01
C LYS A 165 -1.40 24.11 -9.70
N ILE A 166 -2.46 23.82 -10.44
CA ILE A 166 -3.77 24.42 -10.28
C ILE A 166 -4.82 23.32 -10.49
N TRP A 167 -5.78 23.24 -9.59
CA TRP A 167 -7.05 22.53 -9.78
C TRP A 167 -8.09 23.60 -10.05
N GLY A 168 -9.12 23.40 -10.88
CA GLY A 168 -10.21 24.39 -11.03
C GLY A 168 -9.83 25.80 -11.52
N ASP A 169 -8.55 26.08 -11.78
CA ASP A 169 -7.94 27.36 -12.14
C ASP A 169 -7.88 28.47 -11.07
N ASN A 170 -8.14 28.20 -9.77
CA ASN A 170 -8.20 29.28 -8.74
C ASN A 170 -7.16 29.22 -7.61
N PHE A 171 -6.62 28.06 -7.22
CA PHE A 171 -5.64 27.96 -6.12
C PHE A 171 -4.28 27.36 -6.53
N ASP A 172 -3.18 27.86 -5.94
CA ASP A 172 -1.84 27.27 -6.12
C ASP A 172 -1.70 26.00 -5.27
N LEU A 173 -1.66 24.86 -5.93
CA LEU A 173 -1.49 23.53 -5.33
C LEU A 173 -0.07 22.98 -5.54
N SER A 174 0.90 23.82 -5.90
CA SER A 174 2.30 23.41 -6.10
C SER A 174 2.91 22.78 -4.86
N LYS A 175 2.44 23.14 -3.66
CA LYS A 175 2.90 22.60 -2.39
C LYS A 175 1.81 21.78 -1.69
N PRO A 176 2.18 20.79 -0.85
CA PRO A 176 1.22 20.11 0.00
C PRO A 176 0.54 21.09 0.96
N LEU A 177 -0.78 20.98 1.06
CA LEU A 177 -1.63 21.86 1.87
C LEU A 177 -2.13 21.13 3.11
N GLY A 178 -2.01 21.79 4.26
CA GLY A 178 -2.72 21.41 5.47
C GLY A 178 -3.87 22.38 5.77
N LYS A 179 -4.64 22.08 6.81
CA LYS A 179 -5.79 22.90 7.24
C LYS A 179 -5.43 24.37 7.45
N ASN A 180 -4.32 24.64 8.12
CA ASN A 180 -3.84 26.01 8.37
C ASN A 180 -3.45 26.74 7.07
N ASP A 181 -2.89 26.02 6.10
CA ASP A 181 -2.49 26.59 4.80
C ASP A 181 -3.75 27.07 4.06
N ILE A 182 -4.81 26.24 4.04
CA ILE A 182 -6.07 26.58 3.36
C ILE A 182 -6.82 27.72 4.06
N GLU A 183 -6.83 27.78 5.40
CA GLU A 183 -7.48 28.88 6.13
C GLU A 183 -6.81 30.23 5.85
N SER A 184 -5.52 30.22 5.52
CA SER A 184 -4.76 31.42 5.15
C SER A 184 -4.97 31.90 3.70
N LEU A 185 -5.54 31.06 2.82
CA LEU A 185 -5.86 31.43 1.42
C LEU A 185 -6.99 32.47 1.31
N LYS A 186 -7.65 32.82 2.43
CA LYS A 186 -8.74 33.80 2.50
C LYS A 186 -8.29 35.27 2.50
N LYS A 187 -6.98 35.56 2.40
CA LYS A 187 -6.44 36.92 2.50
C LYS A 187 -5.87 37.43 1.19
#